data_AF-A0A3M1DDD7-F1
#
_entry.id   AF-A0A3M1DDD7-F1
#
_cell.length_a   1.000
_cell.length_b   1.000
_cell.length_c   1.000
_cell.angle_alpha   90.00
_cell.angle_beta   90.00
_cell.angle_gamma   90.00
#
_symmetry.space_group_name_H-M   'P 1'
#
loop_
_entity.id
_entity.type
_entity.pdbx_description
1 polymer ?
#
loop_
_entity_poly.entity_id
_entity_poly.type
_entity_poly.pdbx_seq_one_letter_code
_entity_poly.pdbx_strand_id
1 'polypeptide(L)'
;MKQHTRSSTIAPLLSRPGGFTLIELVIVIVVLGIVATVATPEFKSIHIEAKKSEVRASLTSLREAISLYHLKTAANGTAGWPTLDSLRTPDVVMRGAIPPNSFQDPTKAPDSIVQ
;
A
#
# COMPACT_ATOMS: atom_id res chain seq x y z
N MET A 1 33.95 -31.85 -71.70
CA MET A 1 33.74 -32.18 -70.27
C MET A 1 34.16 -30.97 -69.45
N LYS A 2 33.20 -30.25 -68.84
CA LYS A 2 33.36 -29.26 -67.74
C LYS A 2 31.99 -28.58 -67.53
N GLN A 3 31.14 -29.23 -66.73
CA GLN A 3 30.12 -28.55 -65.93
C GLN A 3 30.77 -28.12 -64.60
N HIS A 4 30.02 -27.37 -63.78
CA HIS A 4 30.38 -26.68 -62.52
C HIS A 4 30.67 -25.18 -62.74
N THR A 5 29.93 -24.22 -62.21
CA THR A 5 29.08 -24.19 -61.00
C THR A 5 28.06 -23.06 -61.16
N ARG A 6 26.75 -23.35 -61.07
CA ARG A 6 25.74 -22.29 -60.95
C ARG A 6 25.67 -21.86 -59.49
N SER A 7 26.07 -20.62 -59.23
CA SER A 7 25.93 -19.94 -57.93
C SER A 7 24.46 -19.84 -57.56
N SER A 8 24.05 -20.52 -56.48
CA SER A 8 22.71 -20.40 -55.91
C SER A 8 22.73 -19.29 -54.87
N THR A 9 22.31 -18.08 -55.27
CA THR A 9 22.08 -16.96 -54.36
C THR A 9 20.77 -17.21 -53.61
N ILE A 10 20.88 -17.56 -52.33
CA ILE A 10 19.74 -17.77 -51.43
C ILE A 10 19.18 -16.39 -51.07
N ALA A 11 18.04 -16.02 -51.65
CA ALA A 11 17.35 -14.77 -51.30
C ALA A 11 16.78 -14.86 -49.87
N PRO A 12 16.87 -13.80 -49.04
CA PRO A 12 16.27 -13.82 -47.72
C PRO A 12 14.74 -13.72 -47.88
N LEU A 13 14.03 -14.74 -47.38
CA LEU A 13 12.58 -14.70 -47.25
C LEU A 13 12.22 -13.65 -46.20
N LEU A 14 11.80 -12.47 -46.66
CA LEU A 14 11.42 -11.36 -45.80
C LEU A 14 10.19 -11.73 -44.98
N SER A 15 10.39 -12.09 -43.71
CA SER A 15 9.32 -12.32 -42.74
C SER A 15 8.50 -11.04 -42.59
N ARG A 16 7.24 -11.07 -43.03
CA ARG A 16 6.28 -9.99 -42.75
C ARG A 16 5.95 -10.01 -41.26
N PRO A 17 6.20 -8.92 -40.50
CA PRO A 17 5.65 -8.80 -39.16
C PRO A 17 4.12 -8.74 -39.31
N GLY A 18 3.40 -9.69 -38.70
CA GLY A 18 1.95 -9.66 -38.64
C GLY A 18 1.48 -8.48 -37.79
N GLY A 19 0.52 -7.70 -38.31
CA GLY A 19 -0.14 -6.62 -37.57
C GLY A 19 -1.27 -7.16 -36.69
N PHE A 20 -1.54 -6.46 -35.58
CA PHE A 20 -2.67 -6.73 -34.67
C PHE A 20 -4.00 -6.45 -35.38
N THR A 21 -5.01 -7.27 -35.17
CA THR A 21 -6.33 -7.05 -35.79
C THR A 21 -7.19 -6.10 -34.95
N LEU A 22 -8.09 -5.32 -35.57
CA LEU A 22 -9.00 -4.44 -34.83
C LEU A 22 -9.93 -5.23 -33.88
N ILE A 23 -10.36 -6.42 -34.30
CA ILE A 23 -11.23 -7.27 -33.49
C ILE A 23 -10.52 -7.75 -32.22
N GLU A 24 -9.22 -7.98 -32.29
CA GLU A 24 -8.38 -8.43 -31.17
C GLU A 24 -8.25 -7.32 -30.13
N LEU A 25 -8.10 -6.06 -30.56
CA LEU A 25 -8.14 -4.92 -29.63
C LEU A 25 -9.51 -4.75 -28.98
N VAL A 26 -10.60 -4.91 -29.76
CA VAL A 26 -11.97 -4.78 -29.25
C VAL A 26 -12.28 -5.84 -28.18
N ILE A 27 -11.89 -7.10 -28.41
CA ILE A 27 -12.12 -8.17 -27.43
C ILE A 27 -11.32 -7.88 -26.15
N VAL A 28 -10.08 -7.39 -26.25
CA VAL A 28 -9.26 -7.07 -25.07
C VAL A 28 -9.92 -6.00 -24.20
N ILE A 29 -10.40 -4.89 -24.76
CA ILE A 29 -11.05 -3.84 -23.96
C ILE A 29 -12.38 -4.30 -23.36
N VAL A 30 -13.12 -5.19 -24.05
CA VAL A 30 -14.36 -5.78 -23.53
C VAL A 30 -14.06 -6.68 -22.32
N VAL A 31 -13.04 -7.54 -22.43
CA VAL A 31 -12.61 -8.40 -21.31
C VAL A 31 -12.12 -7.55 -20.14
N LEU A 32 -11.30 -6.52 -20.39
CA LEU A 32 -10.84 -5.59 -19.34
C LEU A 32 -12.01 -4.85 -18.66
N GLY A 33 -13.04 -4.46 -19.41
CA GLY A 33 -14.23 -3.82 -18.86
C GLY A 33 -15.03 -4.71 -17.90
N ILE A 34 -15.15 -6.00 -18.24
CA ILE A 34 -15.83 -7.00 -17.38
C ILE A 34 -15.02 -7.19 -16.08
N VAL A 35 -13.71 -7.42 -16.19
CA VAL A 35 -12.84 -7.65 -15.03
C VAL A 35 -12.79 -6.42 -14.11
N ALA A 36 -12.72 -5.20 -14.67
CA ALA A 36 -12.66 -3.97 -13.88
C ALA A 36 -13.91 -3.76 -13.00
N THR A 37 -15.09 -4.09 -13.54
CA THR A 37 -16.36 -3.94 -12.81
C THR A 37 -16.42 -4.89 -11.62
N VAL A 38 -15.98 -6.15 -11.79
CA VAL A 38 -15.99 -7.16 -10.73
C VAL A 38 -14.97 -6.86 -9.63
N ALA A 39 -13.83 -6.24 -9.95
CA ALA A 39 -12.77 -5.98 -8.99
C ALA A 39 -12.99 -4.73 -8.10
N THR A 40 -13.79 -3.76 -8.55
CA THR A 40 -14.00 -2.49 -7.85
C THR A 40 -14.48 -2.60 -6.38
N PRO A 41 -15.44 -3.47 -5.99
CA PRO A 41 -15.96 -3.49 -4.61
C PRO A 41 -14.91 -3.95 -3.58
N GLU A 42 -13.95 -4.79 -3.96
CA GLU A 42 -12.94 -5.36 -3.06
C GLU A 42 -11.87 -4.33 -2.69
N PHE A 43 -11.47 -3.46 -3.62
CA PHE A 43 -10.46 -2.44 -3.33
C PHE A 43 -10.86 -1.51 -2.18
N LYS A 44 -12.12 -1.05 -2.14
CA LYS A 44 -12.60 -0.13 -1.09
C LYS A 44 -12.54 -0.76 0.30
N SER A 45 -12.91 -2.04 0.44
CA SER A 45 -12.89 -2.73 1.74
C SER A 45 -11.47 -2.93 2.25
N ILE A 46 -10.53 -3.30 1.37
CA ILE A 46 -9.10 -3.43 1.70
C ILE A 46 -8.53 -2.11 2.19
N HIS A 47 -8.84 -0.99 1.53
CA HIS A 47 -8.39 0.33 1.98
C HIS A 47 -8.92 0.69 3.37
N ILE A 48 -10.19 0.39 3.67
CA ILE A 48 -10.77 0.64 4.99
C ILE A 48 -10.12 -0.26 6.04
N GLU A 49 -9.90 -1.55 5.73
CA GLU A 49 -9.27 -2.49 6.65
C GLU A 49 -7.80 -2.13 6.92
N ALA A 50 -7.08 -1.66 5.91
CA ALA A 50 -5.72 -1.15 6.06
C ALA A 50 -5.67 0.06 7.02
N LYS A 51 -6.57 1.02 6.86
CA LYS A 51 -6.69 2.17 7.79
C LYS A 51 -7.02 1.72 9.21
N LYS A 52 -7.93 0.77 9.39
CA LYS A 52 -8.23 0.19 10.71
C LYS A 52 -7.02 -0.49 11.32
N SER A 53 -6.26 -1.25 10.53
CA SER A 53 -5.06 -1.95 10.95
C SER A 53 -3.99 -0.95 11.43
N GLU A 54 -3.78 0.14 10.70
CA GLU A 54 -2.86 1.22 11.07
C GLU A 54 -3.23 1.87 12.41
N VAL A 55 -4.52 2.18 12.61
CA VAL A 55 -5.00 2.73 13.89
C VAL A 55 -4.80 1.73 15.02
N ARG A 56 -5.12 0.44 14.80
CA ARG A 56 -4.92 -0.61 15.81
C ARG A 56 -3.45 -0.80 16.17
N ALA A 57 -2.56 -0.74 15.18
CA ALA A 57 -1.11 -0.83 15.40
C ALA A 57 -0.64 0.36 16.27
N SER A 58 -1.07 1.57 15.91
CA SER A 58 -0.73 2.79 16.65
C SER A 58 -1.22 2.76 18.11
N LEU A 59 -2.46 2.29 18.34
CA LEU A 59 -3.01 2.13 19.69
C LEU A 59 -2.29 1.04 20.50
N THR A 60 -1.88 -0.05 19.84
CA THR A 60 -1.09 -1.12 20.49
C THR A 60 0.25 -0.56 20.95
N SER A 61 0.97 0.16 20.09
CA SER A 61 2.25 0.80 20.45
C SER A 61 2.09 1.81 21.60
N LEU A 62 1.01 2.60 21.60
CA LEU A 62 0.68 3.50 22.71
C LEU A 62 0.47 2.75 24.02
N ARG A 63 -0.31 1.67 23.99
CA ARG A 63 -0.57 0.84 25.18
C ARG A 63 0.71 0.23 25.74
N GLU A 64 1.58 -0.29 24.87
CA GLU A 64 2.88 -0.84 25.26
C GLU A 64 3.75 0.22 25.90
N ALA A 65 3.87 1.40 25.29
CA ALA A 65 4.64 2.51 25.81
C ALA A 65 4.16 2.98 27.19
N ILE A 66 2.84 3.14 27.37
CA ILE A 66 2.23 3.47 28.66
C ILE A 66 2.56 2.40 29.71
N SER A 67 2.46 1.13 29.33
CA SER A 67 2.74 0.01 30.24
C SER A 67 4.21 0.00 30.64
N LEU A 68 5.13 0.20 29.69
CA LEU A 68 6.57 0.31 29.95
C LEU A 68 6.89 1.50 30.85
N TYR A 69 6.25 2.66 30.63
CA TYR A 69 6.40 3.82 31.49
C TYR A 69 5.95 3.52 32.93
N HIS A 70 4.80 2.86 33.09
CA HIS A 70 4.30 2.46 34.39
C HIS A 70 5.27 1.50 35.11
N LEU A 71 5.78 0.50 34.41
CA LEU A 71 6.78 -0.43 34.96
C LEU A 71 8.08 0.28 35.35
N LYS A 72 8.57 1.21 34.51
CA LYS A 72 9.77 2.00 34.78
C LYS A 72 9.59 2.89 36.01
N THR A 73 8.46 3.57 36.15
CA THR A 73 8.21 4.45 37.30
C THR A 73 8.00 3.66 38.59
N ALA A 74 7.30 2.52 38.51
CA ALA A 74 7.16 1.58 39.61
C ALA A 74 8.53 1.06 40.10
N ALA A 75 9.44 0.72 39.18
CA ALA A 75 10.80 0.30 39.53
C ALA A 75 11.62 1.41 40.21
N ASN A 76 11.34 2.68 39.91
CA ASN A 76 11.99 3.84 40.53
C ASN A 76 11.31 4.27 41.86
N GLY A 77 10.40 3.47 42.40
CA GLY A 77 9.81 3.68 43.72
C GLY A 77 8.50 4.49 43.75
N THR A 78 7.96 4.91 42.60
CA THR A 78 6.64 5.55 42.51
C THR A 78 5.93 5.11 41.24
N ALA A 79 5.00 4.17 41.37
CA ALA A 79 4.20 3.71 40.24
C ALA A 79 3.28 4.84 39.76
N GLY A 80 3.59 5.40 38.58
CA GLY A 80 2.87 6.53 38.01
C GLY A 80 2.28 6.17 36.65
N TRP A 81 1.12 6.73 36.34
CA TRP A 81 0.60 6.76 34.98
C TRP A 81 1.11 8.01 34.26
N PRO A 82 1.36 7.94 32.94
CA PRO A 82 1.81 9.11 32.20
C PRO A 82 0.69 10.15 32.09
N THR A 83 1.05 11.43 32.17
CA THR A 83 0.11 12.53 31.90
C THR A 83 -0.04 12.76 30.39
N LEU A 84 -1.07 13.51 29.97
CA LEU A 84 -1.25 13.88 28.56
C LEU A 84 -0.03 14.62 27.98
N ASP A 85 0.63 15.43 28.80
CA ASP A 85 1.84 16.17 28.41
C ASP A 85 3.04 15.23 28.20
N SER A 86 3.19 14.24 29.09
CA SER A 86 4.22 13.19 28.99
C SER A 86 4.03 12.28 27.77
N LEU A 87 2.78 12.10 27.31
CA LEU A 87 2.48 11.33 26.09
C LEU A 87 2.79 12.11 24.80
N ARG A 88 2.73 13.44 24.85
CA ARG A 88 2.99 14.33 23.71
C ARG A 88 4.46 14.71 23.58
N THR A 89 5.20 14.65 24.68
CA THR A 89 6.63 14.95 24.70
C THR A 89 7.42 13.75 24.17
N PRO A 90 8.21 13.91 23.09
CA PRO A 90 9.08 12.84 22.59
C PRO A 90 10.02 12.32 23.67
N ASP A 91 10.33 11.02 23.61
CA ASP A 91 11.27 10.30 24.47
C ASP A 91 10.91 10.16 25.96
N VAL A 92 9.76 10.68 26.39
CA VAL A 92 9.26 10.49 27.77
C VAL A 92 8.49 9.18 27.91
N VAL A 93 7.49 8.98 27.04
CA VAL A 93 6.66 7.75 26.99
C VAL A 93 6.80 7.08 25.63
N MET A 94 6.61 7.84 24.56
CA MET A 94 6.74 7.37 23.18
C MET A 94 8.11 7.76 22.62
N ARG A 95 8.76 6.85 21.87
CA ARG A 95 10.02 7.13 21.16
C ARG A 95 9.88 8.08 19.96
N GLY A 96 8.65 8.36 19.54
CA GLY A 96 8.35 9.24 18.41
C GLY A 96 7.00 9.90 18.58
N ALA A 97 6.68 10.82 17.67
CA ALA A 97 5.36 11.45 17.65
C ALA A 97 4.27 10.39 17.40
N ILE A 98 3.12 10.56 18.05
CA ILE A 98 1.95 9.72 17.80
C ILE A 98 1.53 9.94 16.33
N PRO A 99 1.43 8.88 15.52
CA PRO A 99 1.06 9.02 14.12
C PRO A 99 -0.35 9.62 13.98
N PRO A 100 -0.59 10.43 12.94
CA PRO A 100 -1.93 10.94 12.66
C PRO A 100 -2.93 9.80 12.45
N ASN A 101 -4.15 9.97 12.97
CA ASN A 101 -5.23 9.02 12.71
C ASN A 101 -5.60 9.06 11.21
N SER A 102 -5.56 7.92 10.51
CA SER A 102 -5.87 7.84 9.07
C SER A 102 -7.36 7.99 8.70
N PHE A 103 -8.22 8.10 9.72
CA PHE A 103 -9.62 8.55 9.59
C PHE A 103 -9.81 10.03 9.88
N GLN A 104 -8.80 10.73 10.36
CA GLN A 104 -8.90 12.14 10.65
C GLN A 104 -8.62 12.95 9.37
N ASP A 105 -9.52 13.87 9.06
CA ASP A 105 -9.31 14.86 8.01
C ASP A 105 -8.34 15.94 8.52
N PRO A 106 -7.21 16.21 7.83
CA PRO A 106 -6.23 17.21 8.26
C PRO A 106 -6.77 18.64 8.26
N THR A 107 -7.92 18.90 7.62
CA THR A 107 -8.60 20.20 7.64
C THR A 107 -9.58 20.35 8.80
N LYS A 108 -9.86 19.26 9.53
CA LYS A 108 -10.83 19.23 10.63
C LYS A 108 -10.14 19.06 11.99
N ALA A 109 -10.87 19.43 13.05
CA ALA A 109 -10.37 19.35 14.41
C ALA A 109 -9.99 17.90 14.80
N PRO A 110 -9.07 17.70 15.78
CA PRO A 110 -8.59 16.39 16.23
C PRO A 110 -9.65 15.39 16.71
N ASP A 111 -10.89 15.83 16.88
CA ASP A 111 -12.04 15.03 17.34
C ASP A 111 -13.24 15.13 16.38
N SER A 112 -13.02 15.46 15.11
CA SER A 112 -14.11 15.44 14.13
C SER A 112 -14.40 13.99 13.72
N ILE A 113 -15.52 13.45 14.18
CA ILE A 113 -16.10 12.23 13.61
C ILE A 113 -16.46 12.55 12.16
N VAL A 114 -15.81 11.93 11.20
CA VAL A 114 -16.13 12.12 9.78
C VAL A 114 -17.53 11.54 9.57
N GLN A 115 -18.53 12.43 9.38
CA GLN A 115 -19.80 12.06 8.74
C GLN A 115 -19.57 11.82 7.25
#